data_AF-A0A8T3TAC5-F1
#
_entry.id   AF-A0A8T3TAC5-F1
#
_cell.length_a   1.000
_cell.length_b   1.000
_cell.length_c   1.000
_cell.angle_alpha   90.00
_cell.angle_beta   90.00
_cell.angle_gamma   90.00
#
_symmetry.space_group_name_H-M   'P 1'
#
loop_
_entity.id
_entity.type
_entity.pdbx_description
1 polymer ?
#
loop_
_entity_poly.entity_id
_entity_poly.type
_entity_poly.pdbx_seq_one_letter_code
_entity_poly.pdbx_strand_id
1 'polypeptide(L)' 'MPVQMLDPVRLQRAFDLVRGHVATGQVPAAVLAVATSRETVRVEAFSGTDFVEVDSRFAVASITKPSSLPP' A
#
# COMPACT_ATOMS: atom_id res chain seq x y z
N MET A 1 -23.05 -11.49 6.20
CA MET A 1 -21.69 -12.04 6.37
C MET A 1 -20.96 -11.20 7.39
N PRO A 2 -20.51 -11.75 8.52
CA PRO A 2 -19.67 -10.99 9.46
C PRO A 2 -18.38 -10.60 8.74
N VAL A 3 -17.95 -9.35 8.89
CA VAL A 3 -16.64 -8.89 8.41
C VAL A 3 -15.62 -9.75 9.16
N GLN A 4 -14.90 -10.61 8.44
CA GLN A 4 -13.74 -11.25 9.03
C GLN A 4 -12.76 -10.14 9.39
N MET A 5 -12.61 -9.92 10.69
CA MET A 5 -11.61 -9.00 11.22
C MET A 5 -10.24 -9.48 10.72
N LEU A 6 -9.50 -8.59 10.05
CA LEU A 6 -8.16 -8.93 9.55
C LEU A 6 -7.28 -9.37 10.73
N ASP A 7 -6.49 -10.42 10.52
CA ASP A 7 -5.52 -10.89 11.51
C ASP A 7 -4.49 -9.78 11.76
N PRO A 8 -4.44 -9.21 12.98
CA PRO A 8 -3.59 -8.06 13.28
C PRO A 8 -2.10 -8.39 13.18
N VAL A 9 -1.71 -9.65 13.45
CA VAL A 9 -0.31 -10.09 13.36
C VAL A 9 0.12 -10.16 11.89
N ARG A 10 -0.74 -10.69 11.02
CA ARG A 10 -0.47 -10.71 9.57
C ARG A 10 -0.45 -9.31 8.99
N LEU A 11 -1.37 -8.44 9.41
CA LEU A 11 -1.39 -7.04 9.00
C LEU A 11 -0.07 -6.36 9.37
N GLN A 12 0.38 -6.48 10.63
CA GLN A 12 1.62 -5.87 11.08
C GLN A 12 2.84 -6.40 10.30
N ARG A 13 2.92 -7.72 10.07
CA ARG A 13 4.01 -8.33 9.29
C ARG A 13 4.09 -7.80 7.87
N ALA A 14 2.96 -7.50 7.21
CA ALA A 14 2.96 -6.92 5.87
C ALA A 14 3.63 -5.54 5.84
N PHE A 15 3.33 -4.70 6.83
CA PHE A 15 3.92 -3.36 6.94
C PHE A 15 5.41 -3.43 7.32
N ASP A 16 5.79 -4.34 8.24
CA ASP A 16 7.19 -4.52 8.62
C ASP A 16 8.05 -5.05 7.46
N LEU A 17 7.49 -5.91 6.61
CA LEU A 17 8.17 -6.40 5.42
C LEU A 17 8.47 -5.26 4.43
N VAL A 18 7.49 -4.40 4.14
CA VAL A 18 7.70 -3.23 3.27
C VAL A 18 8.72 -2.27 3.88
N ARG A 19 8.60 -1.99 5.19
CA ARG A 19 9.59 -1.19 5.92
C ARG A 19 11.00 -1.78 5.79
N GLY A 20 11.13 -3.11 5.92
CA GLY A 20 12.40 -3.81 5.77
C GLY A 20 13.00 -3.67 4.37
N HIS A 21 12.19 -3.77 3.32
CA HIS A 21 12.67 -3.59 1.95
C HIS A 21 13.13 -2.16 1.67
N VAL A 22 12.42 -1.15 2.19
CA VAL A 22 12.83 0.26 2.08
C VAL A 22 14.11 0.50 2.89
N ALA A 23 14.16 0.03 4.14
CA ALA A 23 15.31 0.22 5.03
C ALA A 23 16.59 -0.45 4.53
N THR A 24 16.48 -1.54 3.77
CA THR A 24 17.61 -2.24 3.14
C THR A 24 17.96 -1.72 1.75
N GLY A 25 17.28 -0.66 1.28
CA GLY A 25 17.53 -0.05 -0.03
C GLY A 25 17.12 -0.94 -1.21
N GLN A 26 16.33 -1.99 -0.99
CA GLN A 26 15.83 -2.85 -2.06
C GLN A 26 14.81 -2.12 -2.93
N VAL A 27 14.10 -1.15 -2.36
CA VAL A 27 13.25 -0.19 -3.07
C VAL A 27 13.52 1.21 -2.54
N PRO A 28 13.44 2.27 -3.39
CA PRO A 28 13.78 3.63 -2.98
C PRO A 28 12.75 4.25 -2.02
N ALA A 29 11.48 3.89 -2.18
CA ALA A 29 10.35 4.30 -1.35
C ALA A 29 9.15 3.37 -1.62
N ALA A 30 8.15 3.37 -0.72
CA ALA A 30 6.92 2.60 -0.91
C ALA A 30 5.71 3.23 -0.20
N VAL A 31 4.51 2.94 -0.71
CA VAL A 31 3.24 3.17 0.01
C VAL A 31 2.48 1.84 0.04
N LEU A 32 2.02 1.43 1.23
CA LEU A 32 1.17 0.24 1.38
C LEU A 32 -0.18 0.66 1.95
N ALA A 33 -1.25 0.34 1.22
CA ALA A 33 -2.63 0.52 1.67
C ALA A 33 -3.33 -0.84 1.74
N VAL A 34 -3.98 -1.12 2.87
CA VAL A 34 -4.85 -2.28 3.06
C VAL A 34 -6.26 -1.76 3.31
N ALA A 35 -7.21 -2.20 2.50
CA ALA A 35 -8.62 -1.84 2.59
C ALA A 35 -9.50 -3.09 2.51
N THR A 36 -10.67 -3.01 3.13
CA THR A 36 -11.78 -3.94 2.91
C THR A 36 -12.80 -3.31 1.97
N SER A 37 -13.87 -4.04 1.64
CA SER A 37 -15.00 -3.45 0.90
C SER A 37 -15.74 -2.34 1.64
N ARG A 38 -15.47 -2.13 2.93
CA ARG A 38 -16.14 -1.11 3.76
C ARG A 38 -15.28 0.12 3.98
N GLU A 39 -13.99 -0.08 4.21
CA GLU A 39 -13.11 1.00 4.64
C GLU A 39 -11.64 0.67 4.40
N THR A 40 -10.82 1.72 4.35
CA THR A 40 -9.37 1.62 4.49
C THR A 40 -9.03 1.23 5.92
N VAL A 41 -8.31 0.12 6.07
CA VAL A 41 -7.90 -0.40 7.38
C VAL A 41 -6.63 0.29 7.85
N ARG A 42 -5.67 0.46 6.94
CA ARG A 42 -4.38 1.12 7.23
C ARG A 42 -3.72 1.55 5.94
N VAL A 43 -3.07 2.70 5.98
CA VAL A 43 -2.20 3.19 4.90
C VAL A 43 -0.95 3.80 5.51
N GLU A 44 0.23 3.46 4.98
CA GLU A 44 1.50 4.04 5.40
C GLU A 44 2.42 4.30 4.21
N ALA A 45 3.16 5.40 4.33
CA ALA A 45 4.25 5.78 3.44
C ALA A 45 5.59 5.44 4.10
N PHE A 46 6.51 4.91 3.30
CA PHE A 46 7.84 4.47 3.72
C PHE A 46 8.88 5.15 2.85
N SER A 47 9.58 6.13 3.41
CA SER A 47 10.66 6.85 2.73
C SER A 47 11.99 6.10 2.93
N GLY A 48 12.74 5.95 1.84
CA GLY A 48 14.08 5.37 1.83
C GLY A 48 15.07 6.39 1.27
N THR A 49 15.63 6.10 0.09
CA THR A 49 16.42 7.08 -0.66
C THR A 49 15.56 8.18 -1.25
N ASP A 50 14.30 7.86 -1.57
CA ASP A 50 13.32 8.83 -2.05
C ASP A 50 12.33 9.16 -0.93
N PHE A 51 11.95 10.43 -0.85
CA PHE A 51 10.89 10.89 0.07
C PHE A 51 9.52 10.60 -0.53
N VAL A 52 8.60 10.11 0.30
CA VAL A 52 7.24 9.80 -0.11
C VAL A 52 6.24 10.04 1.02
N GLU A 53 5.08 10.57 0.64
CA GLU A 53 3.89 10.73 1.46
C GLU A 53 2.74 9.86 0.91
N VAL A 54 1.69 9.66 1.70
CA VAL A 54 0.57 8.77 1.33
C VAL A 54 -0.12 9.20 0.03
N ASP A 55 -0.15 10.50 -0.25
CA ASP A 55 -0.78 11.13 -1.42
C ASP A 55 0.22 11.44 -2.56
N SER A 56 1.45 10.96 -2.44
CA SER A 56 2.46 11.08 -3.49
C SER A 56 2.03 10.36 -4.78
N ARG A 57 2.41 10.93 -5.92
CA ARG A 57 2.02 10.44 -7.25
C ARG A 57 3.06 9.48 -7.80
N PHE A 58 2.64 8.26 -8.10
CA PHE A 58 3.48 7.26 -8.74
C PHE A 58 3.11 7.07 -10.20
N ALA A 59 4.11 6.89 -11.06
CA ALA A 59 3.87 6.45 -12.43
C ALA A 59 3.54 4.96 -12.42
N VAL A 60 2.33 4.61 -12.85
CA VAL A 60 1.86 3.23 -12.89
C VAL A 60 2.01 2.71 -14.31
N ALA A 61 3.15 2.08 -14.61
CA ALA A 61 3.52 1.73 -15.98
C ALA A 61 2.80 0.48 -16.55
N SER A 62 2.20 -0.37 -15.70
CA SER A 62 1.57 -1.64 -16.16
C SER A 62 0.24 -2.02 -15.46
N ILE A 63 -0.49 -1.06 -14.88
CA ILE A 63 -1.89 -1.27 -14.42
C ILE A 63 -2.85 -0.62 -15.44
N THR A 64 -2.82 -1.09 -16.68
CA THR A 64 -3.88 -0.85 -17.68
C THR A 64 -4.80 -2.08 -17.61
N LYS A 65 -6.06 -2.13 -17.13
CA LYS A 65 -7.24 -1.24 -16.90
C LYS A 65 -8.17 -1.96 -15.86
N PRO A 66 -9.27 -1.39 -15.25
CA PRO A 66 -10.41 -0.73 -15.93
C PRO A 66 -10.90 0.58 -15.25
N SER A 67 -11.23 1.66 -15.98
CA SER A 67 -12.60 1.88 -16.45
C SER A 67 -12.65 2.77 -17.70
N SER A 68 -13.19 2.23 -18.79
CA SER A 68 -14.17 2.97 -19.59
C SER A 68 -15.52 2.81 -18.88
N LEU A 69 -15.87 3.77 -18.02
CA LEU A 69 -17.28 4.02 -17.70
C LEU A 69 -17.81 4.94 -18.81
N PRO A 70 -18.85 4.57 -19.57
CA PRO A 70 -19.52 5.54 -20.42
C PRO A 70 -20.20 6.62 -19.55
N PRO A 71 -20.40 7.84 -20.10
CA PRO A 71 -20.94 8.99 -19.37
C PRO A 71 -22.36 8.79 -18.85
#